data_AF-A0A178YPF4-F1
#
_entry.id   AF-A0A178YPF4-F1
#
_cell.length_a   1.000
_cell.length_b   1.000
_cell.length_c   1.000
_cell.angle_alpha   90.00
_cell.angle_beta   90.00
_cell.angle_gamma   90.00
#
_symmetry.space_group_name_H-M   'P 1'
#
loop_
_entity.id
_entity.type
_entity.pdbx_description
1 polymer ?
#
loop_
_entity_poly.entity_id
_entity_poly.type
_entity_poly.pdbx_seq_one_letter_code
_entity_poly.pdbx_strand_id
1 'polypeptide(L)'
;MTGRAAVAGLALAAAAFAAPVAVAGDYAALQPIGFSSDGNVFAFEEYGVQDGSGFPYSTVYVLDTRNDSFLPGAPVRAVVEDDKGALHEARREARRRAAPLLDAYRLVDTPGIFAAYNPVTEAEAPPHTLTYDAFPADAPFRKTYRLTLEEKTFEPEGACRDFLKEVKGFRLTMTGKAGKPASDILQDDQRIPQSRRCPTGYRIGGVVTRVNDDGSEVHVVMILVESLGFEGTTDGRWIAVPVRIPG
;
A
#
# COMPACT_ATOMS: atom_id res chain seq x y z
N MET A 1 -19.34 41.46 65.86
CA MET A 1 -19.91 40.10 65.76
C MET A 1 -20.68 40.01 64.45
N THR A 2 -20.27 39.03 63.60
CA THR A 2 -21.07 38.27 62.60
C THR A 2 -21.82 39.03 61.48
N GLY A 3 -21.72 38.72 60.18
CA GLY A 3 -21.03 37.67 59.44
C GLY A 3 -21.19 37.87 57.91
N ARG A 4 -20.30 37.25 57.12
CA ARG A 4 -20.25 37.23 55.65
C ARG A 4 -21.44 36.50 55.01
N ALA A 5 -21.83 36.88 53.80
CA ALA A 5 -22.27 35.90 52.78
C ALA A 5 -21.95 36.42 51.37
N ALA A 6 -21.12 35.66 50.66
CA ALA A 6 -20.80 35.81 49.26
C ALA A 6 -21.85 35.09 48.40
N VAL A 7 -22.10 35.57 47.19
CA VAL A 7 -22.75 34.76 46.15
C VAL A 7 -21.78 34.62 44.99
N ALA A 8 -21.21 33.42 44.89
CA ALA A 8 -20.44 32.95 43.75
C ALA A 8 -21.42 32.48 42.66
N GLY A 9 -21.32 33.04 41.46
CA GLY A 9 -21.96 32.49 40.26
C GLY A 9 -20.94 31.67 39.49
N LEU A 10 -21.14 30.35 39.43
CA LEU A 10 -20.33 29.39 38.68
C LEU A 10 -20.25 29.77 37.20
N ALA A 11 -19.03 29.95 36.68
CA ALA A 11 -18.77 29.85 35.25
C ALA A 11 -18.61 28.37 34.88
N LEU A 12 -19.58 27.80 34.18
CA LEU A 12 -19.50 26.45 33.63
C LEU A 12 -18.64 26.49 32.36
N ALA A 13 -17.35 26.17 32.48
CA ALA A 13 -16.49 25.96 31.33
C ALA A 13 -16.82 24.60 30.69
N ALA A 14 -17.51 24.62 29.55
CA ALA A 14 -17.74 23.43 28.75
C ALA A 14 -16.41 23.02 28.09
N ALA A 15 -15.71 22.05 28.67
CA ALA A 15 -14.60 21.37 28.02
C ALA A 15 -15.18 20.45 26.93
N ALA A 16 -15.22 20.95 25.69
CA ALA A 16 -15.47 20.12 24.52
C ALA A 16 -14.28 19.18 24.35
N PHE A 17 -14.42 17.94 24.84
CA PHE A 17 -13.53 16.87 24.44
C PHE A 17 -13.73 16.65 22.94
N ALA A 18 -12.74 17.05 22.14
CA ALA A 18 -12.65 16.61 20.76
C ALA A 18 -12.44 15.09 20.78
N ALA A 19 -13.52 14.33 20.61
CA ALA A 19 -13.40 12.91 20.34
C ALA A 19 -12.58 12.76 19.04
N PRO A 20 -11.55 11.89 19.00
CA PRO A 20 -10.85 11.63 17.75
C PRO A 20 -11.89 11.16 16.73
N VAL A 21 -11.80 11.72 15.52
CA VAL A 21 -12.62 11.28 14.40
C VAL A 21 -12.38 9.78 14.26
N ALA A 22 -13.42 8.97 14.49
CA ALA A 22 -13.34 7.54 14.24
C ALA A 22 -13.09 7.36 12.73
N VAL A 23 -11.84 7.10 12.35
CA VAL A 23 -11.49 6.73 10.99
C VAL A 23 -11.92 5.27 10.86
N ALA A 24 -13.15 5.09 10.39
CA ALA A 24 -13.75 3.78 10.25
C ALA A 24 -13.10 3.06 9.04
N GLY A 25 -11.97 2.37 9.27
CA GLY A 25 -11.19 1.60 8.29
C GLY A 25 -9.68 1.84 8.37
N ASP A 26 -8.88 0.77 8.40
CA ASP A 26 -7.41 0.84 8.39
C ASP A 26 -6.88 0.76 6.95
N TYR A 27 -6.57 1.92 6.37
CA TYR A 27 -5.82 2.02 5.12
C TYR A 27 -4.33 2.13 5.43
N ALA A 28 -3.58 1.05 5.14
CA ALA A 28 -2.14 1.03 5.36
C ALA A 28 -1.45 2.14 4.56
N ALA A 29 -0.53 2.86 5.19
CA ALA A 29 0.41 3.71 4.49
C ALA A 29 1.43 2.87 3.73
N LEU A 30 1.94 3.40 2.62
CA LEU A 30 2.96 2.76 1.77
C LEU A 30 4.27 3.54 1.82
N GLN A 31 5.39 2.85 1.98
CA GLN A 31 6.71 3.42 1.80
C GLN A 31 7.63 2.48 1.01
N PRO A 32 7.97 2.80 -0.25
CA PRO A 32 9.01 2.09 -0.99
C PRO A 32 10.35 2.13 -0.24
N ILE A 33 11.13 1.05 -0.30
CA ILE A 33 12.46 0.97 0.28
C ILE A 33 13.51 1.04 -0.82
N GLY A 34 13.37 0.21 -1.84
CA GLY A 34 14.26 0.24 -3.00
C GLY A 34 14.43 -1.10 -3.69
N PHE A 35 15.44 -1.15 -4.55
CA PHE A 35 15.74 -2.25 -5.45
C PHE A 35 17.17 -2.77 -5.23
N SER A 36 17.41 -4.02 -5.60
CA SER A 36 18.78 -4.50 -5.83
C SER A 36 19.38 -3.79 -7.06
N SER A 37 20.71 -3.78 -7.18
CA SER A 37 21.42 -3.09 -8.28
C SER A 37 21.14 -3.64 -9.68
N ASP A 38 20.58 -4.85 -9.79
CA ASP A 38 20.14 -5.47 -11.05
C ASP A 38 18.60 -5.42 -11.24
N GLY A 39 17.90 -4.89 -10.23
CA GLY A 39 16.46 -4.69 -10.20
C GLY A 39 15.70 -5.99 -10.03
N ASN A 40 16.39 -7.10 -9.74
CA ASN A 40 15.78 -8.41 -9.52
C ASN A 40 15.03 -8.50 -8.20
N VAL A 41 15.30 -7.61 -7.25
CA VAL A 41 14.63 -7.56 -5.95
C VAL A 41 14.07 -6.16 -5.72
N PHE A 42 12.86 -6.09 -5.17
CA PHE A 42 12.23 -4.86 -4.71
C PHE A 42 11.73 -5.03 -3.27
N ALA A 43 11.77 -3.96 -2.48
CA ALA A 43 11.20 -3.93 -1.15
C ALA A 43 10.35 -2.69 -0.89
N PHE A 44 9.33 -2.86 -0.08
CA PHE A 44 8.48 -1.79 0.43
C PHE A 44 8.00 -2.11 1.85
N GLU A 45 7.62 -1.07 2.58
CA GLU A 45 6.99 -1.15 3.89
C GLU A 45 5.52 -0.74 3.75
N GLU A 46 4.61 -1.49 4.37
CA GLU A 46 3.27 -1.02 4.70
C GLU A 46 3.14 -0.86 6.22
N TYR A 47 2.42 0.15 6.69
CA TYR A 47 2.23 0.36 8.12
C TYR A 47 0.94 1.11 8.43
N GLY A 48 0.40 0.91 9.63
CA GLY A 48 -0.88 1.51 10.02
C GLY A 48 -1.25 1.16 11.45
N VAL A 49 -2.52 1.39 11.77
CA VAL A 49 -3.12 1.03 13.07
C VAL A 49 -4.33 0.17 12.77
N GLN A 50 -4.37 -1.04 13.32
CA GLN A 50 -5.41 -2.02 13.00
C GLN A 50 -6.80 -1.49 13.38
N ASP A 51 -7.75 -1.70 12.49
CA ASP A 51 -9.17 -1.55 12.79
C ASP A 51 -9.58 -2.55 13.90
N GLY A 52 -10.50 -2.13 14.77
CA GLY A 52 -10.96 -2.91 15.93
C GLY A 52 -10.00 -2.96 17.12
N SER A 53 -8.73 -3.39 16.95
CA SER A 53 -7.79 -3.52 18.08
C SER A 53 -7.07 -2.21 18.44
N GLY A 54 -6.89 -1.31 17.48
CA GLY A 54 -6.08 -0.11 17.67
C GLY A 54 -4.57 -0.37 17.76
N PHE A 55 -4.11 -1.61 17.50
CA PHE A 55 -2.69 -1.96 17.60
C PHE A 55 -1.89 -1.48 16.39
N PRO A 56 -0.81 -0.71 16.58
CA PRO A 56 0.06 -0.32 15.49
C PRO A 56 0.81 -1.51 14.89
N TYR A 57 1.03 -1.48 13.58
CA TYR A 57 1.77 -2.52 12.87
C TYR A 57 2.66 -1.94 11.78
N SER A 58 3.62 -2.76 11.34
CA SER A 58 4.41 -2.54 10.14
C SER A 58 4.77 -3.88 9.52
N THR A 59 4.69 -3.97 8.20
CA THR A 59 5.12 -5.13 7.42
C THR A 59 6.14 -4.67 6.38
N VAL A 60 7.32 -5.29 6.37
CA VAL A 60 8.31 -5.12 5.30
C VAL A 60 8.21 -6.29 4.33
N TYR A 61 7.93 -5.98 3.07
CA TYR A 61 7.89 -6.94 1.97
C TYR A 61 9.19 -6.86 1.19
N VAL A 62 9.67 -8.02 0.75
CA VAL A 62 10.81 -8.15 -0.15
C VAL A 62 10.47 -9.22 -1.16
N LEU A 63 10.49 -8.88 -2.45
CA LEU A 63 10.05 -9.75 -3.53
C LEU A 63 11.06 -9.80 -4.68
N ASP A 64 11.10 -10.94 -5.36
CA ASP A 64 11.77 -11.14 -6.64
C ASP A 64 10.89 -10.61 -7.78
N THR A 65 11.39 -9.62 -8.51
CA THR A 65 10.65 -8.93 -9.56
C THR A 65 10.51 -9.75 -10.84
N ARG A 66 11.20 -10.90 -10.94
CA ARG A 66 11.21 -11.72 -12.16
C ARG A 66 10.06 -12.71 -12.19
N ASN A 67 9.58 -13.11 -11.01
CA ASN A 67 8.57 -14.15 -10.86
C ASN A 67 7.45 -13.77 -9.87
N ASP A 68 7.44 -12.55 -9.37
CA ASP A 68 6.43 -12.04 -8.43
C ASP A 68 6.28 -12.94 -7.20
N SER A 69 7.40 -13.20 -6.51
CA SER A 69 7.41 -14.03 -5.30
C SER A 69 8.18 -13.39 -4.17
N PHE A 70 7.71 -13.59 -2.93
CA PHE A 70 8.44 -13.12 -1.75
C PHE A 70 9.74 -13.91 -1.56
N LEU A 71 10.79 -13.21 -1.15
CA LEU A 71 12.05 -13.86 -0.79
C LEU A 71 11.90 -14.62 0.55
N PRO A 72 12.71 -15.66 0.79
CA PRO A 72 12.75 -16.33 2.08
C PRO A 72 12.98 -15.35 3.23
N GLY A 73 12.12 -15.43 4.25
CA GLY A 73 12.13 -14.52 5.40
C GLY A 73 11.27 -13.26 5.23
N ALA A 74 10.66 -13.04 4.05
CA ALA A 74 9.65 -12.02 3.83
C ALA A 74 8.24 -12.64 3.66
N PRO A 75 7.16 -11.90 3.99
CA PRO A 75 7.16 -10.60 4.64
C PRO A 75 7.56 -10.64 6.12
N VAL A 76 8.17 -9.56 6.61
CA VAL A 76 8.53 -9.38 8.03
C VAL A 76 7.52 -8.45 8.69
N ARG A 77 6.66 -8.99 9.57
CA ARG A 77 5.59 -8.23 10.24
C ARG A 77 5.87 -7.98 11.72
N ALA A 78 5.67 -6.74 12.17
CA ALA A 78 5.63 -6.31 13.58
C ALA A 78 4.22 -5.85 13.96
N VAL A 79 3.80 -6.16 15.18
CA VAL A 79 2.61 -5.61 15.84
C VAL A 79 3.01 -5.23 17.25
N VAL A 80 2.54 -4.08 17.73
CA VAL A 80 2.69 -3.67 19.13
C VAL A 80 1.34 -3.87 19.80
N GLU A 81 1.22 -4.99 20.54
CA GLU A 81 0.00 -5.38 21.27
C GLU A 81 -0.03 -4.69 22.65
N ASP A 82 -0.08 -3.36 22.62
CA ASP A 82 -0.17 -2.49 23.80
C ASP A 82 -1.12 -1.33 23.45
N ASP A 83 -2.09 -1.05 24.31
CA ASP A 83 -3.06 0.05 24.17
C ASP A 83 -2.39 1.43 24.10
N LYS A 84 -1.13 1.54 24.56
CA LYS A 84 -0.28 2.75 24.45
C LYS A 84 0.86 2.60 23.45
N GLY A 85 0.86 1.50 22.70
CA GLY A 85 1.86 1.21 21.69
C GLY A 85 1.94 2.31 20.65
N ALA A 86 3.16 2.67 20.25
CA ALA A 86 3.36 3.73 19.28
C ALA A 86 3.77 3.16 17.92
N LEU A 87 3.20 3.72 16.83
CA LEU A 87 3.46 3.27 15.46
C LEU A 87 4.95 3.17 15.11
N HIS A 88 5.75 4.14 15.55
CA HIS A 88 7.19 4.15 15.29
C HIS A 88 7.93 2.95 15.91
N GLU A 89 7.40 2.31 16.95
CA GLU A 89 7.95 1.11 17.57
C GLU A 89 7.74 -0.10 16.67
N ALA A 90 6.51 -0.29 16.16
CA ALA A 90 6.21 -1.34 15.19
C ALA A 90 7.09 -1.22 13.94
N ARG A 91 7.22 0.00 13.39
CA ARG A 91 8.06 0.27 12.22
C ARG A 91 9.53 -0.01 12.48
N ARG A 92 10.07 0.43 13.63
CA ARG A 92 11.47 0.17 14.02
C ARG A 92 11.72 -1.33 14.16
N GLU A 93 10.80 -2.07 14.77
CA GLU A 93 10.95 -3.51 14.99
C GLU A 93 10.83 -4.33 13.70
N ALA A 94 9.93 -3.96 12.79
CA ALA A 94 9.84 -4.58 11.46
C ALA A 94 11.13 -4.34 10.67
N ARG A 95 11.63 -3.09 10.62
CA ARG A 95 12.89 -2.76 9.94
C ARG A 95 14.10 -3.46 10.56
N ARG A 96 14.22 -3.51 11.88
CA ARG A 96 15.32 -4.19 12.57
C ARG A 96 15.38 -5.66 12.20
N ARG A 97 14.23 -6.35 12.13
CA ARG A 97 14.16 -7.77 11.75
C ARG A 97 14.33 -7.99 10.25
N ALA A 98 13.93 -7.05 9.41
CA ALA A 98 14.13 -7.10 7.97
C ALA A 98 15.56 -6.72 7.54
N ALA A 99 16.34 -6.03 8.38
CA ALA A 99 17.66 -5.49 8.04
C ALA A 99 18.60 -6.52 7.39
N PRO A 100 18.77 -7.76 7.88
CA PRO A 100 19.64 -8.73 7.21
C PRO A 100 19.25 -9.00 5.75
N LEU A 101 17.95 -9.01 5.43
CA LEU A 101 17.45 -9.22 4.09
C LEU A 101 17.60 -7.95 3.23
N LEU A 102 17.32 -6.77 3.79
CA LEU A 102 17.51 -5.49 3.08
C LEU A 102 18.99 -5.26 2.73
N ASP A 103 19.90 -5.59 3.65
CA ASP A 103 21.35 -5.42 3.50
C ASP A 103 21.94 -6.43 2.51
N ALA A 104 21.48 -7.69 2.54
CA ALA A 104 21.94 -8.74 1.63
C ALA A 104 21.76 -8.37 0.14
N TYR A 105 20.74 -7.58 -0.17
CA TYR A 105 20.44 -7.09 -1.53
C TYR A 105 20.73 -5.60 -1.71
N ARG A 106 21.28 -4.91 -0.70
CA ARG A 106 21.61 -3.48 -0.72
C ARG A 106 20.44 -2.60 -1.16
N LEU A 107 19.22 -2.91 -0.70
CA LEU A 107 18.00 -2.30 -1.23
C LEU A 107 17.90 -0.81 -0.96
N VAL A 108 18.44 -0.36 0.17
CA VAL A 108 18.45 1.07 0.57
C VAL A 108 19.38 1.92 -0.31
N ASP A 109 20.40 1.30 -0.91
CA ASP A 109 21.34 1.99 -1.80
C ASP A 109 20.68 2.38 -3.14
N THR A 110 19.53 1.78 -3.46
CA THR A 110 18.85 1.94 -4.76
C THR A 110 17.34 2.17 -4.60
N PRO A 111 16.88 3.31 -4.04
CA PRO A 111 15.47 3.54 -3.68
C PRO A 111 14.48 3.52 -4.86
N GLY A 112 14.96 3.66 -6.11
CA GLY A 112 14.11 3.86 -7.28
C GLY A 112 13.41 5.23 -7.26
N ILE A 113 12.43 5.41 -8.14
CA ILE A 113 11.62 6.63 -8.25
C ILE A 113 10.18 6.28 -7.98
N PHE A 114 9.52 6.99 -7.07
CA PHE A 114 8.07 6.90 -6.92
C PHE A 114 7.41 7.73 -8.04
N ALA A 115 7.33 7.15 -9.24
CA ALA A 115 6.99 7.83 -10.49
C ALA A 115 5.56 8.37 -10.53
N ALA A 116 4.64 7.73 -9.82
CA ALA A 116 3.29 8.21 -9.61
C ALA A 116 2.74 7.69 -8.29
N TYR A 117 1.92 8.51 -7.63
CA TYR A 117 1.23 8.16 -6.41
C TYR A 117 -0.23 8.58 -6.52
N ASN A 118 -1.12 7.63 -6.26
CA ASN A 118 -2.56 7.75 -6.42
C ASN A 118 -3.30 7.12 -5.22
N PRO A 119 -3.04 7.56 -3.98
CA PRO A 119 -3.67 7.00 -2.79
C PRO A 119 -5.17 7.29 -2.74
N VAL A 120 -5.88 6.65 -1.81
CA VAL A 120 -7.29 6.98 -1.49
C VAL A 120 -7.45 8.44 -1.05
N THR A 121 -6.39 9.05 -0.53
CA THR A 121 -6.38 10.48 -0.16
C THR A 121 -6.25 11.44 -1.35
N GLU A 122 -6.01 10.93 -2.57
CA GLU A 122 -6.03 11.73 -3.79
C GLU A 122 -7.45 11.79 -4.35
N ALA A 123 -8.19 12.82 -3.93
CA ALA A 123 -9.66 12.87 -4.01
C ALA A 123 -10.25 12.75 -5.42
N GLU A 124 -9.57 13.29 -6.44
CA GLU A 124 -10.10 13.37 -7.80
C GLU A 124 -9.49 12.34 -8.76
N ALA A 125 -8.53 11.54 -8.29
CA ALA A 125 -7.82 10.64 -9.18
C ALA A 125 -8.60 9.33 -9.42
N PRO A 126 -8.74 8.88 -10.69
CA PRO A 126 -9.41 7.63 -11.01
C PRO A 126 -8.73 6.43 -10.35
N PRO A 127 -9.47 5.49 -9.75
CA PRO A 127 -8.87 4.33 -9.07
C PRO A 127 -8.29 3.30 -10.05
N HIS A 128 -8.82 3.22 -11.27
CA HIS A 128 -8.58 2.11 -12.19
C HIS A 128 -7.72 2.47 -13.40
N THR A 129 -7.24 3.71 -13.49
CA THR A 129 -6.34 4.14 -14.57
C THR A 129 -5.20 4.97 -14.01
N LEU A 130 -4.02 4.84 -14.60
CA LEU A 130 -2.86 5.64 -14.21
C LEU A 130 -1.96 5.86 -15.42
N THR A 131 -1.57 7.13 -15.64
CA THR A 131 -0.56 7.52 -16.62
C THR A 131 0.63 8.08 -15.88
N TYR A 132 1.85 7.65 -16.24
CA TYR A 132 3.07 8.06 -15.55
C TYR A 132 4.26 8.02 -16.50
N ASP A 133 5.30 8.78 -16.20
CA ASP A 133 6.59 8.71 -16.89
C ASP A 133 7.57 7.88 -16.06
N ALA A 134 8.39 7.05 -16.69
CA ALA A 134 9.31 6.16 -15.96
C ALA A 134 10.35 6.92 -15.11
N PHE A 135 10.69 8.15 -15.48
CA PHE A 135 11.65 9.00 -14.78
C PHE A 135 11.38 10.47 -15.16
N PRO A 136 11.81 11.44 -14.32
CA PRO A 136 11.68 12.85 -14.64
C PRO A 136 12.55 13.20 -15.85
N ALA A 137 11.91 13.73 -16.90
CA ALA A 137 12.60 14.15 -18.13
C ALA A 137 11.81 15.24 -18.86
N ASP A 138 12.50 15.99 -19.71
CA ASP A 138 11.88 16.88 -20.69
C ASP A 138 11.05 16.09 -21.70
N ALA A 139 10.00 16.71 -22.23
CA ALA A 139 9.00 16.05 -23.08
C ALA A 139 9.57 15.15 -24.20
N PRO A 140 10.64 15.52 -24.92
CA PRO A 140 11.21 14.67 -25.98
C PRO A 140 11.83 13.36 -25.48
N PHE A 141 12.20 13.28 -24.21
CA PHE A 141 12.90 12.14 -23.61
C PHE A 141 12.01 11.31 -22.66
N ARG A 142 10.78 11.75 -22.43
CA ARG A 142 9.84 11.05 -21.55
C ARG A 142 9.47 9.69 -22.13
N LYS A 143 9.49 8.68 -21.28
CA LYS A 143 8.88 7.38 -21.55
C LYS A 143 7.57 7.29 -20.77
N THR A 144 6.47 7.64 -21.43
CA THR A 144 5.13 7.62 -20.82
C THR A 144 4.50 6.23 -20.91
N TYR A 145 3.93 5.79 -19.79
CA TYR A 145 3.25 4.52 -19.62
C TYR A 145 1.80 4.75 -19.20
N ARG A 146 0.92 3.82 -19.58
CA ARG A 146 -0.50 3.85 -19.20
C ARG A 146 -0.93 2.48 -18.69
N LEU A 147 -1.67 2.49 -17.60
CA LEU A 147 -2.22 1.31 -16.96
C LEU A 147 -3.74 1.40 -16.90
N THR A 148 -4.38 0.25 -17.00
CA THR A 148 -5.81 0.07 -16.76
C THR A 148 -6.01 -1.18 -15.90
N LEU A 149 -6.85 -1.04 -14.87
CA LEU A 149 -7.29 -2.12 -14.00
C LEU A 149 -8.78 -2.37 -14.28
N GLU A 150 -9.12 -3.63 -14.55
CA GLU A 150 -10.49 -4.10 -14.66
C GLU A 150 -10.78 -5.03 -13.49
N GLU A 151 -11.78 -4.72 -12.68
CA GLU A 151 -12.21 -5.62 -11.62
C GLU A 151 -13.04 -6.77 -12.17
N LYS A 152 -12.83 -7.96 -11.61
CA LYS A 152 -13.54 -9.19 -11.94
C LYS A 152 -14.27 -9.68 -10.71
N THR A 153 -15.49 -10.17 -10.87
CA THR A 153 -16.27 -10.75 -9.78
C THR A 153 -16.04 -12.25 -9.71
N PHE A 154 -15.87 -12.78 -8.49
CA PHE A 154 -15.76 -14.20 -8.21
C PHE A 154 -16.68 -14.61 -7.07
N GLU A 155 -17.04 -15.89 -7.04
CA GLU A 155 -17.70 -16.49 -5.90
C GLU A 155 -16.77 -16.50 -4.68
N PRO A 156 -17.26 -16.18 -3.48
CA PRO A 156 -16.45 -16.20 -2.27
C PRO A 156 -16.05 -17.64 -1.91
N GLU A 157 -14.88 -17.79 -1.30
CA GLU A 157 -14.35 -19.06 -0.80
C GLU A 157 -13.92 -18.93 0.66
N GLY A 158 -13.92 -20.06 1.38
CA GLY A 158 -13.54 -20.11 2.80
C GLY A 158 -14.36 -19.15 3.66
N ALA A 159 -13.70 -18.45 4.57
CA ALA A 159 -14.32 -17.52 5.51
C ALA A 159 -15.11 -16.38 4.84
N CYS A 160 -14.77 -16.01 3.60
CA CYS A 160 -15.45 -14.91 2.91
C CYS A 160 -16.92 -15.23 2.58
N ARG A 161 -17.30 -16.51 2.48
CA ARG A 161 -18.67 -16.94 2.15
C ARG A 161 -19.69 -16.52 3.19
N ASP A 162 -19.26 -16.41 4.45
CA ASP A 162 -20.14 -16.10 5.56
C ASP A 162 -20.45 -14.59 5.65
N PHE A 163 -19.63 -13.75 5.01
CA PHE A 163 -19.71 -12.29 5.10
C PHE A 163 -20.07 -11.61 3.78
N LEU A 164 -19.68 -12.19 2.65
CA LEU A 164 -19.81 -11.58 1.33
C LEU A 164 -20.55 -12.49 0.37
N LYS A 165 -21.30 -11.86 -0.56
CA LYS A 165 -21.94 -12.57 -1.68
C LYS A 165 -21.00 -12.75 -2.86
N GLU A 166 -20.01 -11.88 -2.97
CA GLU A 166 -19.02 -11.88 -4.03
C GLU A 166 -17.69 -11.33 -3.48
N VAL A 167 -16.60 -11.72 -4.13
CA VAL A 167 -15.28 -11.10 -3.92
C VAL A 167 -14.74 -10.59 -5.24
N LYS A 168 -13.85 -9.60 -5.17
CA LYS A 168 -13.21 -9.03 -6.36
C LYS A 168 -11.85 -9.65 -6.61
N GLY A 169 -11.53 -9.86 -7.88
CA GLY A 169 -10.16 -9.92 -8.41
C GLY A 169 -9.98 -8.82 -9.44
N PHE A 170 -8.86 -8.84 -10.14
CA PHE A 170 -8.60 -7.87 -11.20
C PHE A 170 -7.77 -8.44 -12.35
N ARG A 171 -7.86 -7.71 -13.47
CA ARG A 171 -6.91 -7.76 -14.57
C ARG A 171 -6.22 -6.41 -14.67
N LEU A 172 -4.89 -6.41 -14.62
CA LEU A 172 -4.06 -5.22 -14.85
C LEU A 172 -3.43 -5.29 -16.23
N THR A 173 -3.60 -4.24 -17.02
CA THR A 173 -3.09 -4.14 -18.39
C THR A 173 -2.25 -2.89 -18.55
N MET A 174 -1.08 -3.02 -19.17
CA MET A 174 -0.33 -1.89 -19.71
C MET A 174 -0.84 -1.54 -21.10
N THR A 175 -1.60 -0.44 -21.19
CA THR A 175 -2.25 0.04 -22.41
C THR A 175 -1.39 1.03 -23.19
N GLY A 176 -0.30 1.52 -22.58
CA GLY A 176 0.70 2.35 -23.25
C GLY A 176 2.09 2.08 -22.67
N LYS A 177 3.08 1.98 -23.57
CA LYS A 177 4.47 1.62 -23.25
C LYS A 177 5.43 2.55 -23.99
N ALA A 178 6.20 3.34 -23.24
CA ALA A 178 7.13 4.33 -23.77
C ALA A 178 6.53 5.19 -24.91
N GLY A 179 5.34 5.75 -24.67
CA GLY A 179 4.61 6.62 -25.60
C GLY A 179 3.83 5.90 -26.70
N LYS A 180 4.00 4.59 -26.88
CA LYS A 180 3.30 3.79 -27.89
C LYS A 180 2.09 3.06 -27.29
N PRO A 181 1.01 2.80 -28.05
CA PRO A 181 -0.06 1.89 -27.61
C PRO A 181 0.49 0.49 -27.29
N ALA A 182 -0.06 -0.16 -26.27
CA ALA A 182 0.30 -1.51 -25.86
C ALA A 182 -0.95 -2.26 -25.36
N SER A 183 -0.83 -3.57 -25.15
CA SER A 183 -1.89 -4.42 -24.59
C SER A 183 -1.30 -5.54 -23.73
N ASP A 184 -0.23 -5.23 -22.99
CA ASP A 184 0.49 -6.22 -22.19
C ASP A 184 -0.34 -6.52 -20.93
N ILE A 185 -0.81 -7.76 -20.78
CA ILE A 185 -1.48 -8.21 -19.55
C ILE A 185 -0.41 -8.46 -18.49
N LEU A 186 -0.47 -7.71 -17.39
CA LEU A 186 0.50 -7.76 -16.30
C LEU A 186 0.06 -8.70 -15.17
N GLN A 187 -1.24 -8.75 -14.92
CA GLN A 187 -1.89 -9.63 -13.95
C GLN A 187 -3.28 -9.95 -14.46
N ASP A 188 -3.72 -11.20 -14.32
CA ASP A 188 -5.11 -11.60 -14.62
C ASP A 188 -5.53 -12.70 -13.67
N ASP A 189 -6.22 -12.32 -12.60
CA ASP A 189 -6.63 -13.27 -11.57
C ASP A 189 -7.58 -14.30 -12.16
N GLN A 190 -7.23 -15.58 -12.02
CA GLN A 190 -8.15 -16.69 -12.33
C GLN A 190 -8.88 -17.20 -11.08
N ARG A 191 -8.35 -16.86 -9.90
CA ARG A 191 -8.90 -17.15 -8.57
C ARG A 191 -8.34 -16.13 -7.59
N ILE A 192 -9.00 -15.94 -6.46
CA ILE A 192 -8.55 -15.02 -5.41
C ILE A 192 -7.63 -15.75 -4.42
N PRO A 193 -6.36 -15.33 -4.26
CA PRO A 193 -5.48 -15.88 -3.23
C PRO A 193 -6.02 -15.55 -1.83
N GLN A 194 -5.94 -16.51 -0.90
CA GLN A 194 -6.33 -16.28 0.50
C GLN A 194 -5.59 -15.11 1.16
N SER A 195 -4.36 -14.83 0.71
CA SER A 195 -3.56 -13.69 1.19
C SER A 195 -4.20 -12.33 0.96
N ARG A 196 -5.16 -12.21 0.02
CA ARG A 196 -5.87 -10.94 -0.28
C ARG A 196 -7.11 -10.68 0.60
N ARG A 197 -7.40 -11.57 1.56
CA ARG A 197 -8.40 -11.36 2.64
C ARG A 197 -9.73 -10.76 2.17
N CYS A 198 -10.61 -11.59 1.60
CA CYS A 198 -11.97 -11.19 1.20
C CYS A 198 -12.06 -9.83 0.47
N PRO A 199 -11.31 -9.67 -0.64
CA PRO A 199 -11.20 -8.40 -1.35
C PRO A 199 -12.57 -7.95 -1.90
N THR A 200 -12.88 -6.69 -1.68
CA THR A 200 -14.10 -6.00 -2.13
C THR A 200 -13.82 -4.98 -3.22
N GLY A 201 -12.56 -4.59 -3.44
CA GLY A 201 -12.17 -3.67 -4.50
C GLY A 201 -10.65 -3.55 -4.66
N TYR A 202 -10.22 -2.84 -5.71
CA TYR A 202 -8.82 -2.55 -6.00
C TYR A 202 -8.60 -1.13 -6.54
N ARG A 203 -7.45 -0.55 -6.22
CA ARG A 203 -7.00 0.73 -6.78
C ARG A 203 -5.56 0.65 -7.26
N ILE A 204 -5.26 1.20 -8.43
CA ILE A 204 -3.88 1.49 -8.83
C ILE A 204 -3.40 2.67 -7.98
N GLY A 205 -2.69 2.35 -6.90
CA GLY A 205 -2.29 3.34 -5.90
C GLY A 205 -0.95 4.00 -6.14
N GLY A 206 -0.15 3.50 -7.09
CA GLY A 206 1.07 4.16 -7.54
C GLY A 206 1.98 3.26 -8.38
N VAL A 207 3.11 3.80 -8.83
CA VAL A 207 4.15 3.03 -9.52
C VAL A 207 5.52 3.48 -9.04
N VAL A 208 6.34 2.51 -8.63
CA VAL A 208 7.77 2.73 -8.36
C VAL A 208 8.58 2.20 -9.52
N THR A 209 9.48 3.00 -10.07
CA THR A 209 10.27 2.66 -11.24
C THR A 209 11.76 2.65 -10.93
N ARG A 210 12.49 1.84 -11.70
CA ARG A 210 13.94 1.84 -11.75
C ARG A 210 14.39 1.62 -13.18
N VAL A 211 15.31 2.48 -13.64
CA VAL A 211 16.05 2.28 -14.89
C VAL A 211 17.42 1.71 -14.53
N ASN A 212 17.79 0.60 -15.15
CA ASN A 212 19.09 -0.04 -15.00
C ASN A 212 20.14 0.59 -15.94
N ASP A 213 21.41 0.34 -15.65
CA ASP A 213 22.53 0.85 -16.47
C ASP A 213 22.52 0.32 -17.91
N ASP A 214 21.92 -0.86 -18.12
CA ASP A 214 21.73 -1.47 -19.45
C ASP A 214 20.52 -0.92 -20.21
N GLY A 215 19.81 0.06 -19.64
CA GLY A 215 18.61 0.66 -20.21
C GLY A 215 17.31 -0.11 -19.95
N SER A 216 17.38 -1.32 -19.37
CA SER A 216 16.19 -2.04 -18.96
C SER A 216 15.49 -1.35 -17.78
N GLU A 217 14.18 -1.52 -17.68
CA GLU A 217 13.37 -0.87 -16.66
C GLU A 217 12.62 -1.91 -15.81
N VAL A 218 12.49 -1.64 -14.53
CA VAL A 218 11.66 -2.39 -13.60
C VAL A 218 10.60 -1.44 -13.06
N HIS A 219 9.35 -1.75 -13.33
CA HIS A 219 8.19 -0.99 -12.88
C HIS A 219 7.44 -1.85 -11.88
N VAL A 220 7.24 -1.36 -10.67
CA VAL A 220 6.43 -2.04 -9.66
C VAL A 220 5.15 -1.25 -9.50
N VAL A 221 4.06 -1.82 -10.01
CA VAL A 221 2.73 -1.23 -9.85
C VAL A 221 2.23 -1.57 -8.45
N MET A 222 1.96 -0.55 -7.65
CA MET A 222 1.45 -0.69 -6.30
C MET A 222 -0.06 -0.67 -6.35
N ILE A 223 -0.68 -1.81 -6.04
CA ILE A 223 -2.13 -1.97 -6.01
C ILE A 223 -2.58 -1.96 -4.55
N LEU A 224 -3.52 -1.07 -4.23
CA LEU A 224 -4.25 -1.11 -2.97
C LEU A 224 -5.38 -2.12 -3.12
N VAL A 225 -5.40 -3.13 -2.26
CA VAL A 225 -6.48 -4.10 -2.11
C VAL A 225 -7.40 -3.59 -1.02
N GLU A 226 -8.66 -3.35 -1.38
CA GLU A 226 -9.72 -2.99 -0.45
C GLU A 226 -10.44 -4.26 -0.02
N SER A 227 -10.67 -4.40 1.28
CA SER A 227 -11.27 -5.59 1.89
C SER A 227 -12.23 -5.19 3.00
N LEU A 228 -13.15 -6.10 3.34
CA LEU A 228 -14.03 -5.93 4.49
C LEU A 228 -13.21 -5.87 5.79
N GLY A 229 -13.29 -4.73 6.49
CA GLY A 229 -12.72 -4.48 7.81
C GLY A 229 -13.57 -5.07 8.93
N PHE A 230 -13.04 -5.04 10.16
CA PHE A 230 -13.66 -5.71 11.30
C PHE A 230 -14.99 -5.09 11.70
N GLU A 231 -15.10 -3.76 11.68
CA GLU A 231 -16.32 -3.04 12.07
C GLU A 231 -17.33 -2.85 10.91
N GLY A 232 -17.19 -3.62 9.82
CA GLY A 232 -17.95 -3.40 8.59
C GLY A 232 -17.44 -2.22 7.76
N THR A 233 -16.22 -1.77 8.06
CA THR A 233 -15.46 -0.73 7.37
C THR A 233 -14.71 -1.31 6.18
N THR A 234 -13.92 -0.47 5.49
CA THR A 234 -13.00 -0.93 4.46
C THR A 234 -11.56 -0.81 4.95
N ASP A 235 -10.84 -1.92 4.95
CA ASP A 235 -9.41 -1.97 5.16
C ASP A 235 -8.67 -1.92 3.81
N GLY A 236 -7.51 -1.26 3.79
CA GLY A 236 -6.63 -1.18 2.61
C GLY A 236 -5.26 -1.81 2.88
N ARG A 237 -4.83 -2.77 2.04
CA ARG A 237 -3.49 -3.39 2.09
C ARG A 237 -2.80 -3.34 0.75
N TRP A 238 -1.46 -3.27 0.75
CA TRP A 238 -0.70 -3.09 -0.48
C TRP A 238 -0.18 -4.41 -1.04
N ILE A 239 -0.34 -4.60 -2.35
CA ILE A 239 0.38 -5.60 -3.12
C ILE A 239 1.22 -4.92 -4.21
N ALA A 240 2.30 -5.57 -4.60
CA ALA A 240 3.19 -5.13 -5.66
C ALA A 240 3.00 -6.05 -6.88
N VAL A 241 2.93 -5.47 -8.07
CA VAL A 241 2.95 -6.20 -9.35
C VAL A 241 4.19 -5.74 -10.13
N PRO A 242 5.29 -6.52 -10.09
CA PRO A 242 6.51 -6.16 -10.81
C PRO A 242 6.38 -6.43 -12.31
N VAL A 243 6.93 -5.52 -13.11
CA VAL A 243 6.98 -5.59 -14.56
C VAL A 243 8.39 -5.27 -15.01
N ARG A 244 8.99 -6.17 -15.80
CA ARG A 244 10.30 -5.94 -16.41
C ARG A 244 10.15 -5.56 -17.87
N ILE A 245 10.80 -4.47 -18.26
CA ILE A 245 10.79 -3.93 -19.60
C ILE A 245 12.23 -3.99 -20.13
N PRO A 246 12.50 -4.77 -21.19
CA PRO A 246 13.81 -4.77 -21.83
C PRO A 246 14.19 -3.38 -22.36
N GLY A 247 15.48 -3.08 -22.38
CA GLY A 247 16.06 -1.84 -22.92
C GLY A 247 15.92 -1.71 -24.43
#